data_AF-A0A3N2R9P6-F1
#
_entry.id   AF-A0A3N2R9P6-F1
#
_cell.length_a   1.000
_cell.length_b   1.000
_cell.length_c   1.000
_cell.angle_alpha   90.00
_cell.angle_beta   90.00
_cell.angle_gamma   90.00
#
_symmetry.space_group_name_H-M   'P 1'
#
loop_
_entity.id
_entity.type
_entity.pdbx_description
1 polymer ?
#
loop_
_entity_poly.entity_id
_entity_poly.type
_entity_poly.pdbx_seq_one_letter_code
_entity_poly.pdbx_strand_id
1 'polypeptide(L)'
;MLRAAALALPLALLAGTAPADPPGLHCLGSRPGFMFSVEAGDVVRFDYLGDGQFGLDPALTDRFEGFRGFELVTARERWDLWLETRACRIIGIDLPLSLEIAVPSSGGLRPLTACCRWVD
;
A
#
# COMPACT_ATOMS: atom_id res chain seq x y z
N MET A 1 -13.84 -66.12 -10.24
CA MET A 1 -13.66 -64.87 -11.02
C MET A 1 -14.15 -63.71 -10.17
N LEU A 2 -13.28 -63.10 -9.35
CA LEU A 2 -13.65 -61.96 -8.51
C LEU A 2 -13.57 -60.66 -9.31
N ARG A 3 -14.70 -59.98 -9.47
CA ARG A 3 -14.78 -58.62 -10.01
C ARG A 3 -14.36 -57.65 -8.91
N ALA A 4 -13.22 -57.00 -9.08
CA ALA A 4 -12.80 -55.88 -8.24
C ALA A 4 -13.70 -54.68 -8.55
N ALA A 5 -14.44 -54.21 -7.54
CA ALA A 5 -15.20 -52.97 -7.60
C ALA A 5 -14.22 -51.79 -7.52
N ALA A 6 -14.17 -50.99 -8.59
CA ALA A 6 -13.40 -49.76 -8.62
C ALA A 6 -14.04 -48.72 -7.69
N LEU A 7 -13.36 -48.38 -6.59
CA LEU A 7 -13.68 -47.19 -5.81
C LEU A 7 -13.36 -45.96 -6.65
N ALA A 8 -14.40 -45.23 -7.09
CA ALA A 8 -14.26 -43.90 -7.63
C ALA A 8 -14.07 -42.91 -6.45
N LEU A 9 -12.83 -42.45 -6.27
CA LEU A 9 -12.48 -41.39 -5.34
C LEU A 9 -12.93 -40.05 -5.96
N PRO A 10 -13.87 -39.28 -5.39
CA PRO A 10 -14.04 -37.91 -5.81
C PRO A 10 -12.83 -37.14 -5.26
N LEU A 11 -11.89 -36.83 -6.16
CA LEU A 11 -10.86 -35.83 -5.92
C LEU A 11 -11.59 -34.52 -5.64
N ALA A 12 -11.78 -34.21 -4.35
CA ALA A 12 -12.22 -32.91 -3.91
C ALA A 12 -11.15 -31.92 -4.38
N LEU A 13 -11.48 -31.18 -5.44
CA LEU A 13 -10.80 -29.96 -5.84
C LEU A 13 -10.89 -28.99 -4.66
N LEU A 14 -9.95 -29.11 -3.73
CA LEU A 14 -9.50 -27.99 -2.93
C LEU A 14 -8.76 -27.07 -3.90
N ALA A 15 -9.54 -26.31 -4.68
CA ALA A 15 -9.04 -25.15 -5.38
C ALA A 15 -8.52 -24.21 -4.29
N GLY A 16 -7.22 -24.30 -4.04
CA GLY A 16 -6.51 -23.37 -3.18
C GLY A 16 -6.70 -21.98 -3.79
N THR A 17 -7.60 -21.20 -3.20
CA THR A 17 -7.65 -19.77 -3.44
C THR A 17 -6.35 -19.23 -2.88
N ALA A 18 -5.36 -19.03 -3.74
CA ALA A 18 -4.18 -18.28 -3.37
C ALA A 18 -4.65 -16.93 -2.77
N PRO A 19 -4.05 -16.47 -1.67
CA PRO A 19 -4.36 -15.13 -1.17
C PRO A 19 -4.15 -14.16 -2.34
N ALA A 20 -5.15 -13.32 -2.59
CA ALA A 20 -4.98 -12.25 -3.56
C ALA A 20 -3.81 -11.38 -3.10
N ASP A 21 -2.91 -11.03 -4.04
CA ASP A 21 -1.82 -10.13 -3.73
C ASP A 21 -2.42 -8.80 -3.21
N PRO A 22 -1.91 -8.27 -2.09
CA PRO A 22 -2.42 -7.04 -1.52
C PRO A 22 -2.21 -5.88 -2.51
N PRO A 23 -3.14 -4.92 -2.57
CA PRO A 23 -3.04 -3.83 -3.53
C PRO A 23 -1.82 -2.96 -3.25
N GLY A 24 -1.15 -2.53 -4.31
CA GLY A 24 -0.05 -1.58 -4.22
C GLY A 24 -0.49 -0.14 -4.48
N LEU A 25 0.38 0.80 -4.12
CA LEU A 25 0.24 2.21 -4.46
C LEU A 25 1.55 2.75 -5.03
N HIS A 26 1.44 3.56 -6.07
CA HIS A 26 2.54 4.39 -6.54
C HIS A 26 2.13 5.85 -6.48
N CYS A 27 2.97 6.66 -5.84
CA CYS A 27 2.71 8.06 -5.59
C CYS A 27 3.82 8.94 -6.17
N LEU A 28 3.40 10.05 -6.75
CA LEU A 28 4.26 11.15 -7.18
C LEU A 28 4.13 12.27 -6.17
N GLY A 29 5.23 12.66 -5.55
CA GLY A 29 5.22 13.73 -4.56
C GLY A 29 5.34 15.11 -5.15
N SER A 30 4.81 16.09 -4.42
CA SER A 30 4.85 17.52 -4.75
C SER A 30 6.25 18.14 -4.74
N ARG A 31 7.28 17.39 -4.33
CA ARG A 31 8.67 17.84 -4.24
C ARG A 31 9.61 16.93 -5.03
N PRO A 32 10.69 17.49 -5.63
CA PRO A 32 11.73 16.69 -6.26
C PRO A 32 12.29 15.64 -5.30
N GLY A 33 12.51 14.42 -5.79
CA GLY A 33 13.04 13.31 -4.99
C GLY A 33 12.03 12.62 -4.09
N PHE A 34 10.77 13.09 -3.99
CA PHE A 34 9.73 12.35 -3.29
C PHE A 34 9.27 11.19 -4.15
N MET A 35 9.65 9.98 -3.73
CA MET A 35 9.09 8.73 -4.24
C MET A 35 8.49 7.96 -3.08
N PHE A 36 7.22 7.59 -3.22
CA PHE A 36 6.49 6.79 -2.24
C PHE A 36 5.80 5.63 -2.96
N SER A 37 6.10 4.41 -2.56
CA SER A 37 5.41 3.22 -3.04
C SER A 37 5.06 2.28 -1.90
N VAL A 38 3.87 1.70 -1.95
CA VAL A 38 3.48 0.57 -1.10
C VAL A 38 3.65 -0.70 -1.91
N GLU A 39 4.62 -1.53 -1.53
CA GLU A 39 4.90 -2.85 -2.08
C GLU A 39 4.38 -3.90 -1.09
N ALA A 40 3.62 -4.89 -1.55
CA ALA A 40 3.11 -5.97 -0.70
C ALA A 40 2.26 -5.56 0.52
N GLY A 41 1.56 -4.42 0.44
CA GLY A 41 0.55 -4.00 1.43
C GLY A 41 1.09 -3.43 2.75
N ASP A 42 2.22 -3.91 3.25
CA ASP A 42 2.80 -3.47 4.54
C ASP A 42 4.18 -2.81 4.40
N VAL A 43 4.85 -2.95 3.25
CA VAL A 43 6.15 -2.33 3.01
C VAL A 43 5.98 -1.05 2.20
N VAL A 44 6.54 0.03 2.74
CA VAL A 44 6.60 1.33 2.07
C VAL A 44 8.04 1.65 1.72
N ARG A 45 8.29 1.97 0.45
CA ARG A 45 9.55 2.62 0.05
C ARG A 45 9.30 4.10 -0.02
N PHE A 46 9.96 4.84 0.87
CA PHE A 46 9.86 6.29 0.93
C PHE A 46 11.27 6.87 1.04
N ASP A 47 11.75 7.43 -0.07
CA ASP A 47 13.10 8.03 -0.11
C ASP A 47 13.06 9.44 0.45
N TYR A 48 12.98 9.54 1.77
CA TYR A 48 13.08 10.78 2.51
C TYR A 48 14.25 10.68 3.49
N LEU A 49 15.25 11.55 3.30
CA LEU A 49 16.49 11.61 4.10
C LEU A 49 17.32 10.31 4.16
N GLY A 50 17.06 9.35 3.27
CA GLY A 50 17.86 8.12 3.12
C GLY A 50 17.43 6.93 3.97
N ASP A 51 16.28 7.00 4.66
CA ASP A 51 15.75 5.88 5.47
C ASP A 51 15.23 4.70 4.61
N GLY A 52 14.80 4.97 3.38
CA GLY A 52 14.62 4.00 2.29
C GLY A 52 13.44 3.02 2.40
N GLN A 53 13.03 2.59 3.60
CA GLN A 53 11.94 1.62 3.80
C GLN A 53 11.25 1.77 5.17
N PHE A 54 9.92 1.69 5.18
CA PHE A 54 9.04 1.83 6.34
C PHE A 54 8.00 0.70 6.34
N GLY A 55 7.48 0.35 7.50
CA GLY A 55 6.25 -0.43 7.62
C GLY A 55 5.02 0.48 7.53
N LEU A 56 3.89 -0.04 7.06
CA LEU A 56 2.59 0.65 7.09
C LEU A 56 1.68 0.00 8.15
N ASP A 57 1.17 0.78 9.09
CA ASP A 57 0.27 0.32 10.15
C ASP A 57 -1.07 1.08 10.15
N PRO A 58 -2.22 0.43 9.94
CA PRO A 58 -2.36 -0.97 9.55
C PRO A 58 -1.82 -1.21 8.14
N ALA A 59 -1.54 -2.47 7.80
CA ALA A 59 -1.22 -2.83 6.42
C ALA A 59 -2.38 -2.48 5.47
N LEU A 60 -2.06 -2.07 4.25
CA LEU A 60 -2.99 -1.83 3.17
C LEU A 60 -3.44 -3.16 2.57
N THR A 61 -4.61 -3.64 3.01
CA THR A 61 -5.15 -4.94 2.62
C THR A 61 -6.21 -4.85 1.52
N ASP A 62 -6.84 -3.68 1.35
CA ASP A 62 -7.92 -3.44 0.41
C ASP A 62 -7.83 -2.06 -0.25
N ARG A 63 -8.39 -1.96 -1.45
CA ARG A 63 -8.77 -0.67 -2.02
C ARG A 63 -9.96 -0.13 -1.23
N PHE A 64 -9.99 1.17 -1.03
CA PHE A 64 -11.03 1.84 -0.25
C PHE A 64 -11.52 3.10 -0.96
N GLU A 65 -12.63 3.64 -0.48
CA GLU A 65 -13.19 4.94 -0.86
C GLU A 65 -13.21 5.86 0.36
N GLY A 66 -13.21 7.17 0.13
CA GLY A 66 -13.16 8.20 1.15
C GLY A 66 -11.75 8.39 1.72
N PHE A 67 -11.67 8.47 3.04
CA PHE A 67 -10.47 8.83 3.79
C PHE A 67 -10.04 7.70 4.72
N ARG A 68 -8.73 7.44 4.83
CA ARG A 68 -8.17 6.45 5.74
C ARG A 68 -6.81 6.92 6.27
N GLY A 69 -6.61 6.75 7.58
CA GLY A 69 -5.36 7.04 8.28
C GLY A 69 -4.50 5.80 8.49
N PHE A 70 -3.19 6.01 8.49
CA PHE A 70 -2.14 5.02 8.63
C PHE A 70 -0.94 5.65 9.38
N GLU A 71 0.00 4.81 9.77
CA GLU A 71 1.31 5.22 10.27
C GLU A 71 2.41 4.61 9.39
N LEU A 72 3.44 5.40 9.08
CA LEU A 72 4.73 4.90 8.63
C LEU A 72 5.57 4.58 9.85
N VAL A 73 6.01 3.33 9.95
CA VAL A 73 6.70 2.82 11.14
C VAL A 73 8.13 2.40 10.78
N THR A 74 9.11 2.91 11.53
CA THR A 74 10.48 2.38 11.54
C THR A 74 10.83 1.83 12.92
N ALA A 75 12.06 1.34 13.08
CA ALA A 75 12.58 0.98 14.40
C ALA A 75 12.68 2.17 15.38
N ARG A 76 12.64 3.42 14.89
CA ARG A 76 12.91 4.63 15.68
C ARG A 76 11.72 5.57 15.77
N GLU A 77 10.86 5.58 14.75
CA GLU A 77 9.87 6.64 14.58
C GLU A 77 8.55 6.09 14.01
N ARG A 78 7.50 6.88 14.23
CA ARG A 78 6.16 6.67 13.69
C ARG A 78 5.68 8.00 13.10
N TRP A 79 5.27 8.01 11.84
CA TRP A 79 4.81 9.21 11.15
C TRP A 79 3.39 9.02 10.65
N ASP A 80 2.51 9.96 10.95
CA ASP A 80 1.13 9.90 10.47
C ASP A 80 1.07 10.02 8.94
N LEU A 81 0.26 9.17 8.34
CA LEU A 81 -0.03 9.15 6.92
C LEU A 81 -1.53 9.12 6.69
N TRP A 82 -2.02 9.94 5.78
CA TRP A 82 -3.42 9.97 5.38
C TRP A 82 -3.56 9.75 3.89
N LEU A 83 -4.49 8.88 3.52
CA LEU A 83 -4.90 8.65 2.14
C LEU A 83 -6.35 9.08 1.96
N GLU A 84 -6.63 9.74 0.84
CA GLU A 84 -7.98 10.16 0.46
C GLU A 84 -8.23 9.87 -1.02
N THR A 85 -9.33 9.20 -1.34
CA THR A 85 -9.78 8.99 -2.73
C THR A 85 -10.43 10.25 -3.27
N ARG A 86 -9.58 11.18 -3.67
CA ARG A 86 -9.99 12.40 -4.37
C ARG A 86 -9.03 12.68 -5.52
N ALA A 87 -9.56 13.31 -6.56
CA ALA A 87 -8.75 13.77 -7.68
C ALA A 87 -7.65 14.71 -7.17
N CYS A 88 -6.41 14.33 -7.43
CA CYS A 88 -5.20 15.01 -7.00
C CYS A 88 -4.38 15.36 -8.25
N ARG A 89 -4.11 16.66 -8.45
CA ARG A 89 -3.37 17.14 -9.61
C ARG A 89 -1.89 17.30 -9.29
N ILE A 90 -1.02 16.65 -10.06
CA ILE A 90 0.43 16.82 -9.97
C ILE A 90 1.10 16.79 -11.35
N ILE A 91 1.98 17.76 -11.62
CA ILE A 91 2.73 17.88 -12.88
C ILE A 91 1.79 17.78 -14.11
N GLY A 92 0.62 18.42 -14.04
CA GLY A 92 -0.38 18.40 -15.12
C GLY A 92 -1.15 17.09 -15.31
N ILE A 93 -1.01 16.12 -14.41
CA ILE A 93 -1.74 14.85 -14.42
C ILE A 93 -2.69 14.80 -13.22
N ASP A 94 -3.91 14.32 -13.43
CA ASP A 94 -4.87 14.04 -12.36
C ASP A 94 -4.79 12.55 -11.98
N LEU A 95 -4.52 12.26 -10.72
CA LEU A 95 -4.50 10.91 -10.16
C LEU A 95 -5.64 10.75 -9.13
N PRO A 96 -6.17 9.53 -8.94
CA PRO A 96 -7.41 9.31 -8.20
C PRO A 96 -7.28 9.37 -6.67
N LEU A 97 -6.06 9.41 -6.13
CA LEU A 97 -5.83 9.51 -4.69
C LEU A 97 -4.87 10.64 -4.36
N SER A 98 -5.08 11.27 -3.20
CA SER A 98 -4.09 12.10 -2.53
C SER A 98 -3.55 11.42 -1.29
N LEU A 99 -2.26 11.62 -1.04
CA LEU A 99 -1.55 11.18 0.16
C LEU A 99 -0.97 12.40 0.86
N GLU A 100 -1.03 12.41 2.19
CA GLU A 100 -0.34 13.38 3.05
C GLU A 100 0.43 12.65 4.15
N ILE A 101 1.66 13.06 4.43
CA ILE A 101 2.51 12.53 5.51
C ILE A 101 2.91 13.69 6.42
N ALA A 102 2.72 13.54 7.73
CA ALA A 102 3.26 14.47 8.72
C ALA A 102 4.70 14.08 9.08
N VAL A 103 5.67 14.70 8.40
CA VAL A 103 7.08 14.37 8.59
C VAL A 103 7.70 15.20 9.72
N PRO A 104 8.39 14.56 10.70
CA PRO A 104 9.12 15.28 11.73
C PRO A 104 10.21 16.18 11.15
N SER A 105 10.34 17.39 11.70
CA SER A 105 11.41 18.32 11.39
C SER A 105 11.81 19.12 12.63
N SER A 106 12.91 19.85 12.57
CA SER A 106 13.37 20.70 13.69
C SER A 106 12.36 21.78 14.11
N GLY A 107 11.45 22.18 13.22
CA GLY A 107 10.38 23.15 13.48
C GLY A 107 9.03 22.53 13.85
N GLY A 108 8.98 21.22 14.10
CA GLY A 108 7.74 20.46 14.30
C GLY A 108 7.35 19.63 13.07
N LEU A 109 6.09 19.22 12.99
CA LEU A 109 5.57 18.41 11.89
C LEU A 109 5.43 19.24 10.62
N ARG A 110 5.86 18.68 9.50
CA ARG A 110 5.73 19.29 8.18
C ARG A 110 4.98 18.37 7.24
N PRO A 111 3.92 18.84 6.58
CA PRO A 111 3.18 18.03 5.63
C PRO A 111 4.00 17.82 4.35
N LEU A 112 4.00 16.59 3.84
CA LEU A 112 4.39 16.25 2.50
C LEU A 112 3.21 15.61 1.79
N THR A 113 2.90 16.11 0.59
CA THR A 113 1.76 15.64 -0.18
C THR A 113 2.19 14.96 -1.47
N ALA A 114 1.43 13.96 -1.88
CA ALA A 114 1.60 13.23 -3.14
C ALA A 114 0.24 12.91 -3.78
N CYS A 115 0.27 12.64 -5.07
CA CYS A 115 -0.87 12.07 -5.78
C CYS A 115 -0.54 10.63 -6.17
N CYS A 116 -1.49 9.71 -5.96
CA CYS A 116 -1.25 8.28 -6.08
C CYS A 116 -2.23 7.60 -7.03
N ARG A 117 -1.81 6.45 -7.54
CA ARG A 117 -2.67 5.49 -8.22
C ARG A 117 -2.49 4.10 -7.62
N TRP A 118 -3.56 3.32 -7.68
CA TRP A 118 -3.51 1.89 -7.44
C TRP A 118 -2.62 1.19 -8.46
N VAL A 119 -1.93 0.14 -8.02
CA VAL A 119 -1.27 -0.84 -8.88
C VAL A 119 -1.62 -2.25 -8.44
N ASP A 120 -1.71 -3.13 -9.43
CA ASP A 120 -1.95 -4.57 -9.31
C ASP A 120 -0.65 -5.32 -9.60
#